data_AF-A0A814KEV1-F1
#
_entry.id   AF-A0A814KEV1-F1
#
_cell.length_a   1.000
_cell.length_b   1.000
_cell.length_c   1.000
_cell.angle_alpha   90.00
_cell.angle_beta   90.00
_cell.angle_gamma   90.00
#
_symmetry.space_group_name_H-M   'P 1'
#
loop_
_entity.id
_entity.type
_entity.pdbx_description
1 polymer ?
#
loop_
_entity_poly.entity_id
_entity_poly.type
_entity_poly.pdbx_seq_one_letter_code
_entity_poly.pdbx_strand_id
1 'polypeptide(L)'
;MRGKMTKLQSELVAFVPYYHDAPGNKSNDQEALIVKMLATFDDWGFPRTRRETIDLTTKFIREAGLCSKFRTGYPGIEWLRLFLKRWSNELKQRLSTFKKRVIVRNSKRHPAYRIHDGTAKQNTTVLFCISAGGQVLPSLIIFKAKTLRSHWCTGSVKGTCYGANKSGWINEDTFIQWMKKCFIPNTPALPRPLLLLLDGHSSHLSYQACVMALQHQIHMI
;
A
#
# COMPACT_ATOMS: atom_id res chain seq x y z
N MET A 1 12.10 24.60 2.34
CA MET A 1 12.03 23.85 1.07
C MET A 1 10.63 23.23 0.86
N ARG A 2 9.56 24.03 0.71
CA ARG A 2 8.15 23.53 0.69
C ARG A 2 7.40 23.71 -0.65
N GLY A 3 8.06 24.20 -1.71
CA GLY A 3 7.37 24.65 -2.94
C GLY A 3 7.26 23.65 -4.10
N LYS A 4 7.90 22.48 -4.05
CA LYS A 4 7.89 21.50 -5.18
C LYS A 4 6.88 20.36 -5.05
N MET A 5 6.29 20.16 -3.87
CA MET A 5 5.39 19.01 -3.60
C MET A 5 3.96 19.19 -4.12
N THR A 6 3.53 20.39 -4.52
CA THR A 6 2.11 20.66 -4.85
C THR A 6 1.72 20.36 -6.30
N LYS A 7 2.64 20.52 -7.27
CA LYS A 7 2.36 20.32 -8.70
C LYS A 7 2.24 18.83 -9.09
N LEU A 8 3.09 17.98 -8.50
CA LEU A 8 3.07 16.54 -8.76
C LEU A 8 1.77 15.90 -8.25
N GLN A 9 1.31 16.28 -7.05
CA GLN A 9 0.07 15.80 -6.46
C GLN A 9 -1.15 16.21 -7.30
N SER A 10 -1.25 17.49 -7.70
CA SER A 10 -2.36 17.97 -8.53
C SER A 10 -2.43 17.27 -9.89
N GLU A 11 -1.28 17.06 -10.54
CA GLU A 11 -1.22 16.35 -11.81
C GLU A 11 -1.53 14.84 -11.67
N LEU A 12 -1.17 14.18 -10.56
CA LEU A 12 -1.48 12.76 -10.33
C LEU A 12 -2.99 12.60 -10.11
N VAL A 13 -3.56 13.45 -9.26
CA VAL A 13 -5.01 13.49 -9.00
C VAL A 13 -5.81 13.82 -10.25
N ALA A 14 -5.30 14.69 -11.13
CA ALA A 14 -5.94 15.00 -12.41
C ALA A 14 -5.85 13.84 -13.43
N PHE A 15 -4.75 13.08 -13.42
CA PHE A 15 -4.54 11.95 -14.35
C PHE A 15 -5.27 10.66 -13.93
N VAL A 16 -5.45 10.44 -12.62
CA VAL A 16 -5.95 9.17 -12.07
C VAL A 16 -7.41 8.86 -12.46
N PRO A 17 -8.37 9.81 -12.44
CA PRO A 17 -9.72 9.59 -12.94
C PRO A 17 -9.75 9.37 -14.47
N TYR A 18 -8.86 10.05 -15.21
CA TYR A 18 -8.84 10.01 -16.68
C TYR A 18 -8.30 8.68 -17.24
N TYR A 19 -7.46 7.97 -16.48
CA TYR A 19 -6.81 6.73 -16.96
C TYR A 19 -7.68 5.48 -16.90
N HIS A 20 -8.72 5.44 -16.05
CA HIS A 20 -9.62 4.29 -16.01
C HIS A 20 -10.43 4.12 -17.31
N ASP A 21 -10.55 5.17 -18.13
CA ASP A 21 -11.40 5.21 -19.33
C ASP A 21 -10.65 5.46 -20.65
N ALA A 22 -9.30 5.50 -20.67
CA ALA A 22 -8.53 5.91 -21.85
C ALA A 22 -7.97 4.72 -22.68
N PRO A 23 -8.42 4.49 -23.93
CA PRO A 23 -7.87 3.45 -24.79
C PRO A 23 -6.56 3.89 -25.46
N GLY A 24 -5.49 3.11 -25.25
CA GLY A 24 -4.27 3.15 -26.06
C GLY A 24 -3.33 4.32 -25.78
N ASN A 25 -2.37 4.16 -24.87
CA ASN A 25 -1.30 5.15 -24.67
C ASN A 25 0.11 4.58 -24.82
N LYS A 26 1.01 5.42 -25.35
CA LYS A 26 2.38 5.10 -25.78
C LYS A 26 3.30 4.79 -24.57
N SER A 27 4.42 4.11 -24.84
CA SER A 27 5.35 3.56 -23.82
C SER A 27 5.82 4.55 -22.76
N ASN A 28 6.07 5.80 -23.17
CA ASN A 28 6.74 6.79 -22.32
C ASN A 28 5.78 7.38 -21.28
N ASP A 29 4.48 7.44 -21.59
CA ASP A 29 3.46 7.96 -20.68
C ASP A 29 3.19 6.96 -19.53
N GLN A 30 3.28 5.65 -19.84
CA GLN A 30 3.18 4.59 -18.83
C GLN A 30 4.34 4.62 -17.84
N GLU A 31 5.58 4.79 -18.32
CA GLU A 31 6.76 4.87 -17.45
C GLU A 31 6.71 6.13 -16.56
N ALA A 32 6.26 7.27 -17.09
CA ALA A 32 6.10 8.49 -16.31
C ALA A 32 5.14 8.30 -15.12
N LEU A 33 4.04 7.56 -15.31
CA LEU A 33 3.11 7.24 -14.22
C LEU A 33 3.72 6.33 -13.16
N ILE A 34 4.45 5.31 -13.58
CA ILE A 34 5.16 4.41 -12.67
C ILE A 34 6.17 5.22 -11.85
N VAL A 35 6.97 6.08 -12.49
CA VAL A 35 7.92 6.98 -11.82
C VAL A 35 7.21 7.85 -10.79
N LYS A 36 6.06 8.41 -11.16
CA LYS A 36 5.34 9.33 -10.29
C LYS A 36 4.70 8.65 -9.07
N MET A 37 4.09 7.49 -9.28
CA MET A 37 3.65 6.61 -8.20
C MET A 37 4.83 6.24 -7.30
N LEU A 38 5.97 5.89 -7.91
CA LEU A 38 7.15 5.50 -7.15
C LEU A 38 7.70 6.68 -6.34
N ALA A 39 7.86 7.87 -6.93
CA ALA A 39 8.30 9.06 -6.21
C ALA A 39 7.38 9.39 -5.03
N THR A 40 6.06 9.21 -5.19
CA THR A 40 5.09 9.43 -4.11
C THR A 40 5.37 8.53 -2.90
N PHE A 41 5.59 7.22 -3.08
CA PHE A 41 5.92 6.42 -1.90
C PHE A 41 7.34 6.70 -1.35
N ASP A 42 8.29 7.19 -2.17
CA ASP A 42 9.61 7.61 -1.66
C ASP A 42 9.49 8.84 -0.75
N ASP A 43 8.63 9.79 -1.13
CA ASP A 43 8.31 10.99 -0.34
C ASP A 43 7.61 10.63 0.96
N TRP A 44 6.74 9.63 0.92
CA TRP A 44 6.10 9.02 2.09
C TRP A 44 7.05 8.18 2.94
N GLY A 45 8.30 8.00 2.51
CA GLY A 45 9.31 7.31 3.31
C GLY A 45 9.16 5.80 3.36
N PHE A 46 8.30 5.20 2.52
CA PHE A 46 8.17 3.76 2.46
C PHE A 46 9.45 3.14 1.90
N PRO A 47 10.17 2.31 2.68
CA PRO A 47 11.34 1.62 2.18
C PRO A 47 10.90 0.62 1.11
N ARG A 48 11.55 0.66 -0.06
CA ARG A 48 11.24 -0.30 -1.14
C ARG A 48 12.49 -1.02 -1.59
N THR A 49 12.37 -2.33 -1.68
CA THR A 49 13.33 -3.22 -2.31
C THR A 49 13.08 -3.28 -3.81
N ARG A 50 14.06 -3.77 -4.57
CA ARG A 50 13.90 -4.04 -6.02
C ARG A 50 12.67 -4.90 -6.33
N ARG A 51 12.39 -5.87 -5.46
CA ARG A 51 11.25 -6.77 -5.58
C ARG A 51 9.93 -6.02 -5.39
N GLU A 52 9.82 -5.20 -4.34
CA GLU A 52 8.64 -4.37 -4.11
C GLU A 52 8.43 -3.35 -5.24
N THR A 53 9.49 -2.79 -5.84
CA THR A 53 9.36 -1.93 -7.02
C THR A 53 8.76 -2.69 -8.21
N ILE A 54 9.23 -3.92 -8.48
CA ILE A 54 8.67 -4.77 -9.54
C ILE A 54 7.22 -5.14 -9.23
N ASP A 55 6.94 -5.57 -7.99
CA ASP A 55 5.59 -5.98 -7.58
C ASP A 55 4.61 -4.80 -7.68
N LEU A 56 4.98 -3.61 -7.20
CA LEU A 56 4.19 -2.39 -7.30
C LEU A 56 3.95 -1.99 -8.76
N THR A 57 5.00 -2.03 -9.59
CA THR A 57 4.88 -1.74 -11.03
C THR A 57 3.93 -2.72 -11.72
N THR A 58 4.04 -4.01 -11.40
CA THR A 58 3.16 -5.05 -11.96
C THR A 58 1.71 -4.82 -11.57
N LYS A 59 1.47 -4.58 -10.26
CA LYS A 59 0.12 -4.27 -9.75
C LYS A 59 -0.44 -3.02 -10.43
N PHE A 60 0.37 -1.97 -10.54
CA PHE A 60 -0.02 -0.73 -11.22
C PHE A 60 -0.45 -1.00 -12.66
N ILE A 61 0.36 -1.71 -13.45
CA ILE A 61 0.02 -2.05 -14.85
C ILE A 61 -1.31 -2.81 -14.92
N ARG A 62 -1.50 -3.78 -14.03
CA ARG A 62 -2.70 -4.62 -14.01
C ARG A 62 -3.95 -3.84 -13.58
N GLU A 63 -3.86 -3.05 -12.52
CA GLU A 63 -5.01 -2.35 -11.93
C GLU A 63 -5.39 -1.07 -12.68
N ALA A 64 -4.42 -0.40 -13.30
CA ALA A 64 -4.67 0.73 -14.19
C ALA A 64 -5.07 0.30 -15.61
N GLY A 65 -5.26 -1.00 -15.87
CA GLY A 65 -5.68 -1.51 -17.18
C GLY A 65 -4.66 -1.29 -18.30
N LEU A 66 -3.38 -1.11 -17.96
CA LEU A 66 -2.33 -0.82 -18.93
C LEU A 66 -1.91 -2.10 -19.66
N CYS A 67 -1.70 -2.00 -20.98
CA CYS A 67 -1.13 -3.10 -21.75
C CYS A 67 0.26 -3.45 -21.23
N SER A 68 0.42 -4.70 -20.76
CA SER A 68 1.74 -5.21 -20.38
C SER A 68 2.60 -5.41 -21.63
N LYS A 69 3.73 -4.72 -21.69
CA LYS A 69 4.78 -4.95 -22.70
C LYS A 69 5.66 -6.15 -22.36
N PHE A 70 5.50 -6.70 -21.17
CA PHE A 70 6.29 -7.82 -20.68
C PHE A 70 5.70 -9.13 -21.17
N ARG A 71 6.55 -9.96 -21.80
CA ARG A 71 6.17 -11.28 -22.31
C ARG A 71 5.53 -12.17 -21.24
N THR A 72 5.94 -12.01 -19.99
CA THR A 72 5.44 -12.77 -18.84
C THR A 72 4.36 -12.03 -18.05
N GLY A 73 4.00 -10.80 -18.42
CA GLY A 73 3.16 -9.92 -17.60
C GLY A 73 3.91 -9.24 -16.44
N TYR A 74 5.18 -9.60 -16.21
CA TYR A 74 5.99 -9.08 -15.10
C TYR A 74 7.25 -8.37 -15.61
N PRO A 75 7.59 -7.18 -15.09
CA PRO A 75 8.86 -6.53 -15.37
C PRO A 75 10.04 -7.36 -14.86
N GLY A 76 11.02 -7.61 -15.71
CA GLY A 76 12.25 -8.31 -15.34
C GLY A 76 13.26 -7.42 -14.58
N ILE A 77 14.25 -8.05 -13.96
CA ILE A 77 15.36 -7.35 -13.29
C ILE A 77 16.12 -6.42 -14.23
N GLU A 78 16.31 -6.82 -15.50
CA GLU A 78 16.98 -5.98 -16.50
C GLU A 78 16.15 -4.76 -16.87
N TRP A 79 14.81 -4.92 -16.97
CA TRP A 79 13.93 -3.78 -17.16
C TRP A 79 14.05 -2.81 -15.99
N LEU A 80 14.01 -3.31 -14.75
CA LEU A 80 14.13 -2.47 -13.55
C LEU A 80 15.47 -1.71 -13.54
N ARG A 81 16.57 -2.39 -13.89
CA ARG A 81 17.91 -1.77 -13.96
C ARG A 81 17.94 -0.62 -14.97
N LEU A 82 17.43 -0.86 -16.18
CA LEU A 82 17.39 0.16 -17.23
C LEU A 82 16.41 1.29 -16.92
N PHE A 83 15.26 0.97 -16.33
CA PHE A 83 14.24 1.93 -15.88
C PHE A 83 14.81 2.87 -14.80
N LEU A 84 15.43 2.33 -13.75
CA LEU A 84 16.06 3.14 -12.71
C LEU A 84 17.24 3.95 -13.25
N LYS A 85 17.97 3.44 -14.26
CA LYS A 85 19.03 4.21 -14.93
C LYS A 85 18.46 5.41 -15.69
N ARG A 86 17.39 5.20 -16.48
CA ARG A 86 16.72 6.26 -17.24
C ARG A 86 16.16 7.36 -16.34
N TRP A 87 15.52 6.97 -15.23
CA TRP A 87 14.82 7.88 -14.32
C TRP A 87 15.60 8.15 -13.03
N SER A 88 16.93 8.14 -13.10
CA SER A 88 17.81 8.26 -11.93
C SER A 88 17.78 9.66 -11.28
N ASN A 89 17.35 10.68 -12.02
CA ASN A 89 17.19 12.05 -11.50
C ASN A 89 15.92 12.18 -10.66
N GLU A 90 14.86 11.47 -11.04
CA GLU A 90 13.54 11.50 -10.43
C GLU A 90 13.40 10.47 -9.29
N LEU A 91 13.95 9.27 -9.49
CA LEU A 91 13.93 8.17 -8.52
C LEU A 91 15.28 8.07 -7.83
N LYS A 92 15.44 8.78 -6.71
CA LYS A 92 16.60 8.57 -5.83
C LYS A 92 16.45 7.17 -5.23
N GLN A 93 17.39 6.27 -5.48
CA GLN A 93 17.39 4.93 -4.88
C GLN A 93 17.44 5.03 -3.35
N ARG A 94 16.27 5.14 -2.71
CA ARG A 94 16.05 4.74 -1.32
C ARG A 94 15.79 3.24 -1.28
N LEU A 95 16.60 2.47 -2.04
CA LEU A 95 16.55 1.03 -1.97
C LEU A 95 17.01 0.65 -0.58
N SER A 96 16.06 0.18 0.23
CA SER A 96 16.34 -0.26 1.59
C SER A 96 17.41 -1.35 1.55
N THR A 97 18.58 -1.04 2.11
CA THR A 97 19.65 -2.00 2.37
C THR A 97 19.37 -2.84 3.61
N PHE A 98 18.16 -2.80 4.18
CA PHE A 98 17.76 -3.70 5.26
C PHE A 98 17.71 -5.14 4.75
N LYS A 99 18.87 -5.77 4.74
CA LYS A 99 19.00 -7.21 4.69
C LYS A 99 18.49 -7.71 6.03
N LYS A 100 17.31 -8.33 6.07
CA LYS A 100 16.91 -9.16 7.21
C LYS A 100 17.98 -10.23 7.39
N ARG A 101 18.90 -10.04 8.34
CA ARG A 101 19.89 -11.04 8.73
C ARG A 101 19.31 -11.80 9.92
N VAL A 102 19.07 -13.09 9.74
CA VAL A 102 18.82 -13.99 10.85
C VAL A 102 20.19 -14.51 11.29
N ILE A 103 20.64 -14.07 12.45
CA ILE A 103 21.88 -14.59 13.05
C ILE A 103 21.50 -15.87 13.79
N VAL A 104 22.05 -16.99 13.35
CA VAL A 104 21.84 -18.30 13.97
C VAL A 104 23.21 -18.82 14.41
N ARG A 105 23.28 -19.44 15.59
CA ARG A 105 24.44 -20.21 16.01
C ARG A 105 24.69 -21.33 14.99
N ASN A 106 25.91 -21.42 14.46
CA ASN A 106 26.29 -22.37 13.42
C ASN A 106 26.14 -23.83 13.93
N SER A 107 24.96 -24.42 13.72
CA SER A 107 24.66 -25.81 14.04
C SER A 107 24.55 -26.57 12.72
N LYS A 108 25.56 -27.40 12.43
CA LYS A 108 25.59 -28.25 11.22
C LYS A 108 24.52 -29.36 11.22
N ARG A 109 23.80 -29.56 12.34
CA ARG A 109 22.88 -30.70 12.54
C ARG A 109 21.39 -30.34 12.48
N HIS A 110 21.03 -29.07 12.62
CA HIS A 110 19.63 -28.64 12.56
C HIS A 110 19.52 -27.34 11.74
N PRO A 111 18.78 -27.32 10.62
CA PRO A 111 18.46 -26.06 9.94
C PRO A 111 17.74 -25.14 10.93
N ALA A 112 18.00 -23.84 10.88
CA ALA A 112 17.26 -22.88 11.69
C ALA A 112 15.84 -22.75 11.14
N TYR A 113 14.85 -23.10 11.95
CA TYR A 113 13.44 -22.91 11.62
C TYR A 113 12.84 -21.93 12.62
N ARG A 114 11.96 -21.05 12.13
CA ARG A 114 11.15 -20.21 13.01
C ARG A 114 9.98 -21.07 13.48
N ILE A 115 10.09 -21.58 14.70
CA ILE A 115 8.97 -22.25 15.36
C ILE A 115 7.98 -21.18 15.77
N HIS A 116 6.80 -21.21 15.18
CA HIS A 116 5.65 -20.57 15.79
C HIS A 116 4.97 -21.63 16.66
N ASP A 117 5.35 -21.73 17.93
CA ASP A 117 4.59 -22.50 18.90
C ASP A 117 3.27 -21.77 19.15
N GLY A 118 2.26 -22.19 18.40
CA GLY A 118 0.92 -21.64 18.47
C GLY A 118 -0.08 -22.69 18.06
N THR A 119 -0.52 -23.48 19.04
CA THR A 119 -1.85 -24.12 19.06
C THR A 119 -2.89 -23.20 18.41
N ALA A 120 -3.87 -23.76 17.70
CA ALA A 120 -4.90 -23.09 16.91
C ALA A 120 -5.65 -21.93 17.61
N LYS A 121 -4.95 -20.81 17.87
CA LYS A 121 -5.51 -19.58 18.42
C LYS A 121 -6.25 -18.90 17.28
N GLN A 122 -7.57 -18.86 17.38
CA GLN A 122 -8.35 -17.94 16.59
C GLN A 122 -7.90 -16.53 16.94
N ASN A 123 -7.43 -15.78 15.96
CA ASN A 123 -7.07 -14.37 16.09
C ASN A 123 -8.18 -13.51 15.47
N THR A 124 -8.50 -12.43 16.16
CA THR A 124 -9.33 -11.33 15.62
C THR A 124 -8.46 -10.09 15.63
N THR A 125 -8.25 -9.48 14.48
CA THR A 125 -7.46 -8.24 14.36
C THR A 125 -8.40 -7.05 14.46
N VAL A 126 -8.06 -6.08 15.28
CA VAL A 126 -8.79 -4.81 15.37
C VAL A 126 -7.84 -3.67 15.02
N LEU A 127 -8.20 -2.88 14.01
CA LEU A 127 -7.48 -1.69 13.59
C LEU A 127 -8.18 -0.46 14.15
N PHE A 128 -7.44 0.32 14.95
CA PHE A 128 -7.89 1.60 15.48
C PHE A 128 -7.17 2.75 14.77
N CYS A 129 -7.81 3.91 14.70
CA CYS A 129 -7.22 5.13 14.18
C CYS A 129 -7.62 6.30 15.08
N ILE A 130 -6.63 7.04 15.56
CA ILE A 130 -6.80 8.10 16.54
C ILE A 130 -6.05 9.33 16.05
N SER A 131 -6.65 10.51 16.16
CA SER A 131 -6.02 11.78 15.82
C SER A 131 -5.22 12.34 17.01
N ALA A 132 -4.29 13.26 16.74
CA ALA A 132 -3.56 13.97 17.79
C ALA A 132 -4.48 14.78 18.73
N GLY A 133 -5.66 15.18 18.25
CA GLY A 133 -6.69 15.84 19.05
C GLY A 133 -7.56 14.88 19.87
N GLY A 134 -7.25 13.58 19.89
CA GLY A 134 -7.97 12.57 20.66
C GLY A 134 -9.25 12.03 19.98
N GLN A 135 -9.53 12.42 18.73
CA GLN A 135 -10.67 11.87 18.00
C GLN A 135 -10.38 10.42 17.62
N VAL A 136 -11.25 9.51 18.03
CA VAL A 136 -11.18 8.08 17.68
C VAL A 136 -12.12 7.82 16.51
N LEU A 137 -11.59 7.31 15.40
CA LEU A 137 -12.41 6.87 14.26
C LEU A 137 -12.96 5.45 14.51
N PRO A 138 -14.07 5.07 13.84
CA PRO A 138 -14.55 3.70 13.91
C PRO A 138 -13.48 2.67 13.52
N SER A 139 -13.41 1.57 14.26
CA SER A 139 -12.43 0.52 14.03
C SER A 139 -12.76 -0.36 12.81
N LEU A 140 -11.76 -1.04 12.26
CA LEU A 140 -11.97 -2.22 11.41
C LEU A 140 -11.71 -3.49 12.24
N ILE A 141 -12.67 -4.41 12.26
CA ILE A 141 -12.52 -5.74 12.84
C ILE A 141 -12.35 -6.78 11.73
N ILE A 142 -11.28 -7.56 11.79
CA ILE A 142 -10.95 -8.61 10.82
C ILE A 142 -11.02 -9.97 11.50
N PHE A 143 -11.95 -10.81 11.02
CA PHE A 143 -12.10 -12.19 11.47
C PHE A 143 -11.30 -13.16 10.60
N LYS A 144 -10.69 -14.16 11.22
CA LYS A 144 -10.10 -15.30 10.50
C LYS A 144 -11.19 -16.22 9.96
N ALA A 145 -11.72 -15.91 8.78
CA ALA A 145 -12.79 -16.66 8.14
C ALA A 145 -12.81 -16.48 6.60
N LYS A 146 -13.54 -17.35 5.89
CA LYS A 146 -13.77 -17.18 4.45
C LYS A 146 -14.83 -16.12 4.15
N THR A 147 -15.83 -15.98 5.02
CA THR A 147 -16.96 -15.06 4.88
C THR A 147 -17.33 -14.49 6.23
N LEU A 148 -17.91 -13.29 6.23
CA LEU A 148 -18.50 -12.68 7.42
C LEU A 148 -19.83 -13.35 7.74
N ARG A 149 -20.10 -13.55 9.03
CA ARG A 149 -21.43 -13.96 9.52
C ARG A 149 -22.14 -12.74 10.10
N SER A 150 -23.43 -12.58 9.81
CA SER A 150 -24.21 -11.41 10.22
C SER A 150 -24.16 -11.13 11.73
N HIS A 151 -24.24 -12.18 12.55
CA HIS A 151 -24.18 -12.07 14.01
C HIS A 151 -22.80 -11.70 14.58
N TRP A 152 -21.73 -11.71 13.76
CA TRP A 152 -20.43 -11.17 14.20
C TRP A 152 -20.36 -9.65 14.06
N CYS A 153 -21.30 -9.08 13.30
CA CYS A 153 -21.35 -7.66 12.99
C CYS A 153 -22.38 -6.90 13.84
N THR A 154 -22.71 -7.43 15.01
CA THR A 154 -23.68 -6.84 15.95
C THR A 154 -23.00 -6.42 17.24
N GLY A 155 -23.55 -5.41 17.93
CA GLY A 155 -23.06 -4.98 19.25
C GLY A 155 -21.76 -4.16 19.27
N SER A 156 -21.20 -3.80 18.12
CA SER A 156 -20.02 -2.91 18.06
C SER A 156 -20.41 -1.43 18.15
N VAL A 157 -19.39 -0.58 18.30
CA VAL A 157 -19.51 0.86 18.09
C VAL A 157 -20.06 1.15 16.70
N LYS A 158 -21.00 2.12 16.61
CA LYS A 158 -21.61 2.55 15.35
C LYS A 158 -20.53 2.96 14.35
N GLY A 159 -20.66 2.49 13.11
CA GLY A 159 -19.70 2.77 12.02
C GLY A 159 -18.50 1.82 11.96
N THR A 160 -18.39 0.85 12.86
CA THR A 160 -17.34 -0.19 12.80
C THR A 160 -17.39 -0.90 11.45
N CYS A 161 -16.23 -0.96 10.78
CA CYS A 161 -16.06 -1.76 9.57
C CYS A 161 -15.74 -3.21 9.93
N TYR A 162 -16.17 -4.13 9.08
CA TYR A 162 -15.92 -5.55 9.26
C TYR A 162 -15.29 -6.15 8.01
N GLY A 163 -14.34 -7.06 8.22
CA GLY A 163 -13.69 -7.85 7.19
C GLY A 163 -13.48 -9.29 7.63
N ALA A 164 -13.34 -10.19 6.68
CA ALA A 164 -12.95 -11.57 6.94
C ALA A 164 -11.95 -12.04 5.89
N ASN A 165 -10.88 -12.70 6.34
CA ASN A 165 -9.94 -13.36 5.43
C ASN A 165 -9.33 -14.62 6.09
N LYS A 166 -8.67 -15.47 5.28
CA LYS A 166 -8.14 -16.76 5.75
C LYS A 166 -7.08 -16.64 6.85
N SER A 167 -6.37 -15.53 6.93
CA SER A 167 -5.26 -15.33 7.86
C SER A 167 -5.71 -14.67 9.17
N GLY A 168 -6.80 -13.90 9.15
CA GLY A 168 -7.24 -13.04 10.24
C GLY A 168 -6.40 -11.78 10.42
N TRP A 169 -5.38 -11.57 9.57
CA TRP A 169 -4.47 -10.42 9.64
C TRP A 169 -4.86 -9.35 8.61
N ILE A 170 -4.39 -8.12 8.83
CA ILE A 170 -4.54 -7.08 7.80
C ILE A 170 -3.73 -7.45 6.56
N ASN A 171 -4.35 -7.25 5.41
CA ASN A 171 -3.75 -7.35 4.09
C ASN A 171 -4.17 -6.14 3.25
N GLU A 172 -3.63 -6.03 2.04
CA GLU A 172 -3.92 -4.95 1.10
C GLU A 172 -5.43 -4.74 0.89
N ASP A 173 -6.18 -5.80 0.60
CA ASP A 173 -7.63 -5.70 0.35
C ASP A 173 -8.38 -5.13 1.57
N THR A 174 -8.09 -5.63 2.77
CA THR A 174 -8.73 -5.14 3.99
C THR A 174 -8.32 -3.72 4.34
N PHE A 175 -7.07 -3.32 4.03
CA PHE A 175 -6.61 -1.95 4.21
C PHE A 175 -7.33 -0.98 3.26
N ILE A 176 -7.46 -1.35 1.98
CA ILE A 176 -8.23 -0.59 0.98
C ILE A 176 -9.69 -0.45 1.43
N GLN A 177 -10.30 -1.54 1.92
CA GLN A 177 -11.66 -1.50 2.44
C GLN A 177 -11.81 -0.56 3.64
N TRP A 178 -10.85 -0.58 4.57
CA TRP A 178 -10.83 0.35 5.69
C TRP A 178 -10.67 1.80 5.23
N MET A 179 -9.78 2.09 4.28
CA MET A 179 -9.63 3.43 3.70
C MET A 179 -10.96 3.94 3.13
N LYS A 180 -11.62 3.12 2.30
CA LYS A 180 -12.87 3.47 1.60
C LYS A 180 -14.07 3.62 2.54
N LYS A 181 -14.23 2.71 3.50
CA LYS A 181 -15.46 2.59 4.30
C LYS A 181 -15.36 3.24 5.67
N CYS A 182 -14.15 3.36 6.21
CA CYS A 182 -13.92 3.86 7.56
C CYS A 182 -13.13 5.18 7.54
N PHE A 183 -11.91 5.21 7.01
CA PHE A 183 -11.05 6.39 7.16
C PHE A 183 -11.55 7.63 6.39
N ILE A 184 -11.76 7.51 5.08
CA ILE A 184 -12.14 8.66 4.24
C ILE A 184 -13.52 9.23 4.64
N PRO A 185 -14.58 8.42 4.83
CA PRO A 185 -15.90 8.94 5.20
C PRO A 185 -15.96 9.61 6.57
N ASN A 186 -15.05 9.27 7.48
CA ASN A 186 -15.02 9.83 8.84
C ASN A 186 -14.00 10.98 9.01
N THR A 187 -13.33 11.42 7.93
CA THR A 187 -12.41 12.56 7.97
C THR A 187 -12.78 13.77 7.10
N PRO A 188 -13.99 13.93 6.51
CA PRO A 188 -14.25 15.01 5.54
C PRO A 188 -14.16 16.41 6.15
N ALA A 189 -14.49 16.56 7.42
CA ALA A 189 -14.45 17.83 8.14
C ALA A 189 -13.04 18.25 8.58
N LEU A 190 -12.03 17.37 8.43
CA LEU A 190 -10.67 17.69 8.86
C LEU A 190 -9.93 18.55 7.82
N PRO A 191 -9.13 19.54 8.26
CA PRO A 191 -8.29 20.33 7.37
C PRO A 191 -7.34 19.47 6.54
N ARG A 192 -7.05 19.92 5.31
CA ARG A 192 -6.15 19.25 4.38
C ARG A 192 -4.84 20.03 4.22
N PRO A 193 -3.70 19.36 3.98
CA PRO A 193 -3.54 17.90 3.85
C PRO A 193 -3.61 17.17 5.20
N LEU A 194 -4.10 15.92 5.17
CA LEU A 194 -4.09 15.03 6.34
C LEU A 194 -2.83 14.18 6.36
N LEU A 195 -2.27 13.98 7.56
CA LEU A 195 -1.19 13.02 7.77
C LEU A 195 -1.74 11.74 8.39
N LEU A 196 -1.53 10.61 7.72
CA LEU A 196 -1.88 9.27 8.19
C LEU A 196 -0.61 8.49 8.51
N LEU A 197 -0.39 8.20 9.79
CA LEU A 197 0.74 7.42 10.27
C LEU A 197 0.39 5.92 10.28
N LEU A 198 1.24 5.12 9.66
CA LEU A 198 1.07 3.67 9.49
C LEU A 198 2.32 2.94 9.98
N ASP A 199 2.18 1.65 10.30
CA ASP A 199 3.36 0.80 10.50
C ASP A 199 3.98 0.45 9.13
N GLY A 200 5.25 0.06 9.09
CA GLY A 200 5.95 -0.24 7.83
C GLY A 200 5.53 -1.56 7.15
N HIS A 201 4.28 -2.01 7.33
CA HIS A 201 3.78 -3.27 6.80
C HIS A 201 3.42 -3.15 5.31
N SER A 202 3.73 -4.19 4.53
CA SER A 202 3.54 -4.16 3.06
C SER A 202 2.08 -4.10 2.62
N SER A 203 1.11 -4.30 3.52
CA SER A 203 -0.33 -4.11 3.23
C SER A 203 -0.67 -2.68 2.82
N HIS A 204 0.13 -1.70 3.23
CA HIS A 204 -0.10 -0.29 2.91
C HIS A 204 0.50 0.11 1.55
N LEU A 205 1.39 -0.73 1.00
CA LEU A 205 2.01 -0.56 -0.31
C LEU A 205 1.04 -0.98 -1.41
N SER A 206 0.00 -0.19 -1.60
CA SER A 206 -1.05 -0.44 -2.58
C SER A 206 -1.22 0.73 -3.55
N TYR A 207 -1.36 0.42 -4.83
CA TYR A 207 -1.69 1.43 -5.84
C TYR A 207 -3.03 2.11 -5.53
N GLN A 208 -4.07 1.33 -5.22
CA GLN A 208 -5.39 1.88 -4.89
C GLN A 208 -5.33 2.77 -3.66
N ALA A 209 -4.59 2.37 -2.62
CA ALA A 209 -4.44 3.20 -1.42
C ALA A 209 -3.71 4.51 -1.74
N CYS A 210 -2.66 4.46 -2.56
CA CYS A 210 -1.93 5.65 -3.00
C CYS A 210 -2.84 6.60 -3.79
N VAL A 211 -3.61 6.07 -4.74
CA VAL A 211 -4.61 6.83 -5.52
C VAL A 211 -5.62 7.53 -4.60
N MET A 212 -6.24 6.78 -3.69
CA MET A 212 -7.22 7.34 -2.76
C MET A 212 -6.60 8.41 -1.87
N ALA A 213 -5.40 8.16 -1.35
CA ALA A 213 -4.69 9.11 -0.50
C ALA A 213 -4.42 10.42 -1.26
N LEU A 214 -3.93 10.35 -2.49
CA LEU A 214 -3.71 11.53 -3.32
C LEU A 214 -5.00 12.30 -3.61
N GLN A 215 -6.07 11.60 -4.02
CA GLN A 215 -7.38 12.22 -4.32
C GLN A 215 -7.95 12.99 -3.12
N HIS A 216 -7.72 12.49 -1.91
CA HIS A 216 -8.22 13.09 -0.67
C HIS A 216 -7.18 13.94 0.08
N GLN A 217 -6.04 14.29 -0.57
CA GLN A 217 -4.95 15.06 0.04
C GLN A 217 -4.48 14.47 1.38
N ILE A 218 -4.29 13.15 1.41
CA ILE A 218 -3.76 12.39 2.54
C ILE A 218 -2.30 12.03 2.21
N HIS A 219 -1.41 12.34 3.14
CA HIS A 219 -0.03 11.88 3.13
C HIS A 219 0.09 10.68 4.06
N MET A 220 0.54 9.54 3.53
CA MET A 220 0.78 8.34 4.32
C MET A 220 2.26 8.30 4.72
N ILE A 221 2.60 7.96 5.96
CA ILE A 221 3.98 7.76 6.43
C ILE A 221 4.05 6.49 7.27
#